data_AF-A0A5C0DRV9-F1
#
_entry.id   AF-A0A5C0DRV9-F1
#
_cell.length_a   1.000
_cell.length_b   1.000
_cell.length_c   1.000
_cell.angle_alpha   90.00
_cell.angle_beta   90.00
_cell.angle_gamma   90.00
#
_symmetry.space_group_name_H-M   'P 1'
#
loop_
_entity.id
_entity.type
_entity.pdbx_description
1 polymer ?
#
loop_
_entity_poly.entity_id
_entity_poly.type
_entity_poly.pdbx_seq_one_letter_code
_entity_poly.pdbx_strand_id
1 'polypeptide(L)'
;MAQALVSLSEGIASEPAPLEFTTDGVIRIGKTRVTLDTVIAVFKQGTTAEEIAYRYPSLKLADVYATIAFYLNHQQEVEVYLQQRQQQAQEIRRMNEAKFDPQGLRDRLLARKAEREVC
;
A
#
# COMPACT_ATOMS: atom_id res chain seq x y z
N MET A 1 -2.63 -16.61 -36.03
CA MET A 1 -1.83 -17.49 -35.14
C MET A 1 -0.44 -16.95 -34.87
N ALA A 2 0.33 -16.51 -35.89
CA ALA A 2 1.67 -15.95 -35.71
C ALA A 2 1.71 -14.73 -34.76
N GLN A 3 0.74 -13.83 -34.84
CA GLN A 3 0.67 -12.62 -34.00
C GLN A 3 0.53 -12.93 -32.50
N ALA A 4 -0.23 -13.97 -32.14
CA ALA A 4 -0.41 -14.37 -30.73
C ALA A 4 0.86 -15.01 -30.14
N LEU A 5 1.62 -15.75 -30.96
CA LEU A 5 2.91 -16.32 -30.55
C LEU A 5 3.98 -15.24 -30.36
N VAL A 6 3.99 -14.20 -31.21
CA VAL A 6 4.88 -13.04 -31.06
C VAL A 6 4.58 -12.27 -29.77
N SER A 7 3.31 -11.95 -29.50
CA SER A 7 2.92 -11.27 -28.25
C SER A 7 3.23 -12.08 -26.99
N LEU A 8 3.11 -13.42 -27.05
CA LEU A 8 3.48 -14.28 -25.93
C LEU A 8 5.00 -14.31 -25.72
N SER A 9 5.80 -14.35 -26.79
CA SER A 9 7.26 -14.31 -26.69
C SER A 9 7.80 -12.99 -26.15
N GLU A 10 7.13 -11.88 -26.46
CA GLU A 10 7.44 -10.56 -25.89
C GLU A 10 7.05 -10.47 -24.42
N GLY A 11 5.92 -11.04 -24.00
CA GLY A 11 5.49 -11.08 -22.59
C GLY A 11 6.39 -11.95 -21.69
N ILE A 12 7.02 -12.99 -22.24
CA ILE A 12 8.02 -13.80 -21.52
C ILE A 12 9.29 -13.00 -21.22
N ALA A 13 9.61 -11.98 -22.01
CA ALA A 13 10.85 -11.21 -21.92
C ALA A 13 10.87 -10.13 -20.79
N SER A 14 10.07 -10.32 -19.73
CA SER A 14 9.86 -9.42 -18.59
C SER A 14 8.83 -8.33 -18.85
N GLU A 15 7.55 -8.65 -18.62
CA GLU A 15 6.57 -7.59 -18.34
C GLU A 15 7.03 -6.78 -17.10
N PRO A 16 7.11 -5.44 -17.21
CA PRO A 16 7.52 -4.62 -16.08
C PRO A 16 6.50 -4.76 -14.96
N ALA A 17 6.99 -4.90 -13.72
CA ALA A 17 6.12 -4.93 -12.54
C ALA A 17 5.20 -3.70 -12.58
N PRO A 18 3.90 -3.84 -12.24
CA PRO A 18 2.93 -2.76 -12.32
C PRO A 18 3.13 -1.79 -11.16
N LEU A 19 4.30 -1.16 -11.08
CA LEU A 19 4.73 -0.29 -9.99
C LEU A 19 4.97 1.11 -10.56
N GLU A 20 4.19 2.06 -10.08
CA GLU A 20 4.27 3.46 -10.49
C GLU A 20 4.80 4.31 -9.33
N PHE A 21 5.89 5.04 -9.59
CA PHE A 21 6.40 6.06 -8.66
C PHE A 21 5.56 7.32 -8.79
N THR A 22 4.98 7.74 -7.67
CA THR A 22 4.25 9.01 -7.59
C THR A 22 5.20 10.18 -7.31
N THR A 23 4.77 11.39 -7.65
CA THR A 23 5.47 12.64 -7.32
C THR A 23 5.71 12.82 -5.83
N ASP A 24 4.90 12.17 -5.00
CA ASP A 24 4.99 12.20 -3.54
C ASP A 24 6.01 11.19 -2.97
N GLY A 25 6.78 10.51 -3.84
CA GLY A 25 7.78 9.53 -3.45
C GLY A 25 7.21 8.19 -2.97
N VAL A 26 5.97 7.88 -3.34
CA VAL A 26 5.28 6.63 -2.96
C VAL A 26 5.14 5.71 -4.17
N ILE A 27 5.40 4.41 -3.96
CA ILE A 27 5.19 3.38 -5.00
C ILE A 27 3.75 2.86 -4.91
N ARG A 28 3.02 2.96 -6.02
CA ARG A 28 1.64 2.46 -6.17
C ARG A 28 1.57 1.30 -7.15
N ILE A 29 0.54 0.48 -7.00
CA ILE A 29 0.31 -0.67 -7.88
C ILE A 29 -0.63 -0.27 -9.02
N GLY A 30 -0.10 -0.29 -10.24
CA GLY A 30 -0.74 0.18 -11.46
C GLY A 30 -1.37 1.56 -11.27
N LYS A 31 -2.58 1.74 -11.80
CA LYS A 31 -3.36 2.98 -11.69
C LYS A 31 -4.17 3.10 -10.39
N THR A 32 -3.90 2.27 -9.39
CA THR A 32 -4.68 2.22 -8.15
C THR A 32 -4.09 3.14 -7.07
N ARG A 33 -4.85 3.37 -6.00
CA ARG A 33 -4.34 4.06 -4.81
C ARG A 33 -3.68 3.11 -3.80
N VAL A 34 -3.63 1.81 -4.09
CA VAL A 34 -3.01 0.83 -3.21
C VAL A 34 -1.50 0.90 -3.38
N THR A 35 -0.79 1.02 -2.27
CA THR A 35 0.67 1.16 -2.25
C THR A 35 1.36 -0.18 -2.18
N LEU A 36 2.61 -0.22 -2.64
CA LEU A 36 3.52 -1.36 -2.43
C LEU A 36 3.57 -1.73 -0.94
N ASP A 37 3.70 -0.72 -0.07
CA ASP A 37 3.76 -0.84 1.39
C ASP A 37 2.62 -1.70 1.94
N THR A 38 1.40 -1.47 1.43
CA THR A 38 0.19 -2.17 1.89
C THR A 38 0.22 -3.65 1.51
N VAL A 39 0.51 -3.94 0.24
CA VAL A 39 0.52 -5.32 -0.25
C VAL A 39 1.63 -6.14 0.40
N ILE A 40 2.83 -5.58 0.54
CA ILE A 40 3.95 -6.27 1.17
C ILE A 40 3.69 -6.48 2.66
N ALA A 41 3.11 -5.50 3.37
CA ALA A 41 2.76 -5.66 4.78
C ALA A 41 1.77 -6.81 5.01
N VAL A 42 0.73 -6.92 4.17
CA VAL A 42 -0.29 -7.98 4.28
C VAL A 42 0.25 -9.34 3.83
N PHE A 43 1.12 -9.37 2.83
CA PHE A 43 1.84 -10.58 2.40
C PHE A 43 2.77 -11.11 3.51
N LYS A 44 3.54 -10.24 4.18
CA LYS A 44 4.40 -10.61 5.32
C LYS A 44 3.61 -11.16 6.52
N GLN A 45 2.30 -10.87 6.61
CA GLN A 45 1.41 -11.45 7.63
C GLN A 45 0.92 -12.87 7.27
N GLY A 46 1.36 -13.44 6.15
CA GLY A 46 0.97 -14.78 5.68
C GLY A 46 -0.30 -14.79 4.82
N THR A 47 -0.76 -13.63 4.36
CA THR A 47 -1.94 -13.54 3.48
C THR A 47 -1.56 -13.94 2.04
N THR A 48 -2.35 -14.83 1.44
CA THR A 48 -2.19 -15.26 0.04
C THR A 48 -2.52 -14.14 -0.95
N ALA A 49 -1.96 -14.18 -2.16
CA ALA A 49 -2.20 -13.17 -3.20
C ALA A 49 -3.69 -13.03 -3.58
N GLU A 50 -4.42 -14.14 -3.60
CA GLU A 50 -5.84 -14.22 -3.92
C GLU A 50 -6.68 -13.49 -2.87
N GLU A 51 -6.37 -13.71 -1.59
CA GLU A 51 -6.99 -13.02 -0.47
C GLU A 51 -6.64 -11.52 -0.46
N ILE A 52 -5.42 -11.14 -0.86
CA ILE A 52 -5.06 -9.72 -1.04
C ILE A 52 -5.92 -9.11 -2.14
N ALA A 53 -6.06 -9.77 -3.29
CA ALA A 53 -6.91 -9.29 -4.39
C ALA A 53 -8.39 -9.21 -3.98
N TYR A 54 -8.86 -10.14 -3.15
CA TYR A 54 -10.21 -10.11 -2.58
C TYR A 54 -10.42 -8.90 -1.64
N ARG A 55 -9.44 -8.61 -0.76
CA ARG A 55 -9.50 -7.46 0.16
C ARG A 55 -9.38 -6.11 -0.54
N TYR A 56 -8.71 -6.06 -1.69
CA TYR A 56 -8.52 -4.86 -2.48
C TYR A 56 -9.06 -5.06 -3.91
N PRO A 57 -10.40 -4.98 -4.12
CA PRO A 57 -11.02 -5.26 -5.43
C PRO A 57 -10.57 -4.33 -6.57
N SER A 58 -9.91 -3.21 -6.25
CA SER A 58 -9.29 -2.34 -7.25
C SER A 58 -8.03 -2.93 -7.88
N LEU A 59 -7.38 -3.88 -7.21
CA LEU A 59 -6.20 -4.59 -7.70
C LEU A 59 -6.61 -5.75 -8.60
N LYS A 60 -5.88 -5.94 -9.70
CA LYS A 60 -5.97 -7.18 -10.47
C LYS A 60 -5.12 -8.23 -9.79
N LEU A 61 -5.58 -9.49 -9.81
CA LEU A 61 -4.82 -10.60 -9.24
C LEU A 61 -3.42 -10.75 -9.86
N ALA A 62 -3.31 -10.55 -11.18
CA ALA A 62 -2.03 -10.56 -11.88
C ALA A 62 -1.06 -9.50 -11.32
N ASP A 63 -1.56 -8.30 -11.02
CA ASP A 63 -0.74 -7.21 -10.50
C ASP A 63 -0.23 -7.52 -9.08
N VAL A 64 -1.04 -8.21 -8.26
CA VAL A 64 -0.65 -8.67 -6.93
C VAL A 64 0.49 -9.69 -7.03
N TYR A 65 0.36 -10.69 -7.89
CA TYR A 65 1.44 -11.67 -8.08
C TYR A 65 2.71 -11.03 -8.63
N ALA A 66 2.61 -10.14 -9.62
CA ALA A 66 3.76 -9.42 -10.16
C ALA A 66 4.45 -8.56 -9.09
N THR A 67 3.67 -7.92 -8.22
CA THR A 67 4.19 -7.14 -7.09
C THR A 67 4.91 -8.01 -6.07
N ILE A 68 4.34 -9.17 -5.72
CA ILE A 68 4.97 -10.12 -4.80
C ILE A 68 6.26 -10.69 -5.41
N ALA A 69 6.24 -11.06 -6.69
CA ALA A 69 7.42 -11.54 -7.41
C ALA A 69 8.53 -10.47 -7.43
N PHE A 70 8.18 -9.22 -7.72
CA PHE A 70 9.13 -8.10 -7.66
C PHE A 70 9.74 -7.96 -6.27
N TYR A 71 8.93 -8.01 -5.21
CA TYR A 71 9.41 -7.95 -3.83
C TYR A 71 10.36 -9.10 -3.51
N LEU A 72 10.02 -10.34 -3.86
CA LEU A 72 10.87 -11.50 -3.59
C LEU A 72 12.21 -11.43 -4.31
N ASN A 73 12.27 -10.81 -5.50
CA ASN A 73 13.51 -10.61 -6.25
C ASN A 73 14.35 -9.43 -5.73
N HIS A 74 13.75 -8.44 -5.06
CA HIS A 74 14.40 -7.19 -4.64
C HIS A 74 14.18 -6.89 -3.14
N GLN A 75 14.15 -7.92 -2.30
CA GLN A 75 13.73 -7.79 -0.90
C GLN A 75 14.52 -6.73 -0.13
N GLN A 76 15.84 -6.65 -0.33
CA GLN A 76 16.70 -5.69 0.37
C GLN A 76 16.33 -4.25 0.03
N GLU A 77 16.20 -3.94 -1.26
CA GLU A 77 15.85 -2.59 -1.73
C GLU A 77 14.47 -2.16 -1.25
N VAL A 78 13.49 -3.06 -1.36
CA VAL A 78 12.13 -2.79 -0.92
C VAL A 78 12.07 -2.63 0.60
N GLU A 79 12.77 -3.45 1.38
CA GLU A 79 12.77 -3.30 2.84
C GLU A 79 13.41 -1.99 3.29
N VAL A 80 14.48 -1.53 2.63
CA VAL A 80 15.07 -0.19 2.88
C VAL A 80 14.06 0.91 2.60
N TYR A 81 13.35 0.85 1.47
CA TYR A 81 12.28 1.79 1.14
C TYR A 81 11.16 1.77 2.21
N LEU A 82 10.69 0.59 2.62
CA LEU A 82 9.64 0.45 3.63
C LEU A 82 10.05 1.01 5.01
N GLN A 83 11.31 0.81 5.41
CA GLN A 83 11.85 1.38 6.65
C GLN A 83 11.89 2.92 6.61
N GLN A 84 12.37 3.50 5.52
CA GLN A 84 12.38 4.96 5.34
C GLN A 84 10.97 5.54 5.41
N ARG A 85 10.00 4.89 4.76
CA ARG A 85 8.58 5.29 4.80
C ARG A 85 8.01 5.23 6.21
N GLN A 86 8.32 4.16 6.96
CA GLN A 86 7.88 4.02 8.34
C GLN A 86 8.44 5.12 9.24
N GLN A 87 9.73 5.46 9.09
CA GLN A 87 10.38 6.54 9.86
C GLN A 87 9.73 7.89 9.57
N GLN A 88 9.54 8.23 8.30
CA GLN A 88 8.85 9.47 7.89
C GLN A 88 7.43 9.55 8.45
N ALA A 89 6.66 8.45 8.38
CA ALA A 89 5.32 8.41 8.93
C ALA A 89 5.31 8.62 10.46
N GLN A 90 6.27 8.04 11.18
CA GLN A 90 6.42 8.23 12.62
C GLN A 90 6.79 9.67 12.99
N GLU A 91 7.70 10.30 12.24
CA GLU A 91 8.09 11.69 12.45
C GLU A 91 6.91 12.64 12.23
N ILE A 92 6.20 12.48 11.11
CA ILE A 92 4.99 13.26 10.79
C ILE A 92 3.94 13.08 11.90
N ARG A 93 3.75 11.83 12.36
CA ARG A 93 2.82 11.53 13.45
C ARG A 93 3.21 12.26 14.74
N ARG A 94 4.47 12.19 15.16
CA ARG A 94 4.97 12.89 16.36
C ARG A 94 4.80 14.40 16.25
N MET A 95 5.11 14.99 15.08
CA MET A 95 4.92 16.42 14.85
C MET A 95 3.44 16.82 14.95
N ASN A 96 2.54 16.02 14.40
CA ASN A 96 1.10 16.29 14.47
C ASN A 96 0.57 16.14 15.89
N GLU A 97 0.94 15.08 16.61
CA GLU A 97 0.54 14.87 18.01
C GLU A 97 1.08 15.98 18.94
N ALA A 98 2.27 16.51 18.67
CA ALA A 98 2.81 17.65 19.41
C ALA A 98 2.08 18.98 19.12
N LYS A 99 1.60 19.17 17.89
CA LYS A 99 0.88 20.39 17.47
C LYS A 99 -0.60 20.36 17.85
N PHE A 100 -1.21 19.19 17.85
CA PHE A 100 -2.63 19.01 18.07
C PHE A 100 -2.83 18.09 19.26
N ASP A 101 -3.26 18.63 20.40
CA ASP A 101 -3.54 17.83 21.60
C ASP A 101 -4.70 16.84 21.33
N PRO A 102 -4.42 15.53 21.28
CA PRO A 102 -5.45 14.53 21.01
C PRO A 102 -6.40 14.36 22.20
N GLN A 103 -5.98 14.66 23.44
CA GLN A 103 -6.84 14.54 24.62
C GLN A 103 -7.88 15.66 24.64
N GLY A 104 -7.46 16.92 24.44
CA GLY A 104 -8.38 18.04 24.36
C GLY A 104 -9.40 17.92 23.22
N LEU A 105 -9.05 17.28 22.09
CA LEU A 105 -10.03 16.96 21.05
C LEU A 105 -11.01 15.85 21.48
N ARG A 106 -10.50 14.77 22.07
CA ARG A 106 -11.31 13.64 22.55
C ARG A 106 -12.31 14.09 23.61
N ASP A 107 -11.88 14.86 24.59
CA ASP A 107 -12.74 15.36 25.68
C ASP A 107 -13.87 16.23 25.13
N ARG A 108 -13.57 17.11 24.17
CA ARG A 108 -14.58 17.92 23.46
C ARG A 108 -15.59 17.06 22.70
N LEU A 109 -15.13 15.98 22.06
CA LEU A 109 -16.02 15.07 21.33
C LEU A 109 -16.91 14.24 22.27
N LEU A 110 -16.37 13.80 23.41
CA LEU A 110 -17.12 13.06 24.43
C LEU A 110 -18.18 13.94 25.09
N ALA A 111 -17.84 15.20 25.43
CA ALA A 111 -18.79 16.18 25.95
C ALA A 111 -19.97 16.38 24.97
N ARG A 112 -19.68 16.58 23.68
CA ARG A 112 -20.71 16.71 22.63
C ARG A 112 -21.57 15.45 22.46
N LYS A 113 -21.00 14.27 22.66
CA LYS A 113 -21.76 13.01 22.59
C LYS A 113 -22.72 12.91 23.77
N ALA A 114 -22.27 13.22 24.99
CA ALA A 114 -23.10 13.23 26.18
C ALA A 114 -24.26 14.25 26.07
N GLU A 115 -23.99 15.44 25.54
CA GLU A 115 -25.02 16.46 25.27
C GLU A 115 -26.08 16.00 24.26
N ARG A 116 -25.74 15.10 23.33
CA ARG A 116 -26.68 14.55 22.33
C ARG A 116 -27.50 13.37 22.84
N GLU A 117 -27.01 12.61 23.82
CA GLU A 117 -27.70 11.45 24.40
C GLU A 117 -28.73 11.84 25.48
N VAL A 118 -28.67 13.09 25.96
CA VAL A 118 -29.57 13.62 27.00
C VAL A 118 -30.86 14.24 26.42
N CYS A 119 -30.99 14.36 25.09
CA CYS A 119 -32.22 14.75 24.39
C CYS A 119 -32.96 13.51 23.84
#